data_AF-A0A6I3LXY5-F1
#
_entry.id   AF-A0A6I3LXY5-F1
#
_cell.length_a   1.000
_cell.length_b   1.000
_cell.length_c   1.000
_cell.angle_alpha   90.00
_cell.angle_beta   90.00
_cell.angle_gamma   90.00
#
_symmetry.space_group_name_H-M   'P 1'
#
loop_
_entity.id
_entity.type
_entity.pdbx_description
1 polymer ?
#
loop_
_entity_poly.entity_id
_entity_poly.type
_entity_poly.pdbx_seq_one_letter_code
_entity_poly.pdbx_strand_id
1 'polypeptide(L)'
;MKKKISIVIFISAVVLTVRFFCGVYEHDEFAETNFFIKHRPTWKWKFYSPIGMSDKKIEKLSKEEQTEQKYFNEFVRDQGLSR
;
A
#
# COMPACT_ATOMS: atom_id res chain seq x y z
N MET A 1 7.32 22.29 -29.89
CA MET A 1 8.21 21.77 -28.82
C MET A 1 7.65 22.00 -27.42
N LYS A 2 7.29 23.24 -27.03
CA LYS A 2 6.73 23.56 -25.70
C LYS A 2 5.47 22.74 -25.32
N LYS A 3 4.53 22.54 -26.26
CA LYS A 3 3.33 21.69 -26.03
C LYS A 3 3.67 20.22 -25.72
N LYS A 4 4.65 19.64 -26.43
CA LYS A 4 5.10 18.26 -26.19
C LYS A 4 5.72 18.10 -24.80
N ILE A 5 6.53 19.07 -24.38
CA ILE A 5 7.13 19.10 -23.03
C ILE A 5 6.04 19.20 -21.96
N SER A 6 5.04 20.07 -22.16
CA SER A 6 3.92 20.21 -21.22
C SER A 6 3.11 18.91 -21.09
N ILE A 7 2.85 18.21 -22.20
CA ILE A 7 2.18 16.90 -22.17
C ILE A 7 2.99 15.87 -21.38
N VAL A 8 4.31 15.81 -21.59
CA VAL A 8 5.19 14.88 -20.85
C VAL A 8 5.19 15.18 -19.35
N ILE A 9 5.27 16.46 -18.97
CA ILE A 9 5.21 16.88 -17.56
C ILE A 9 3.87 16.46 -16.94
N PHE A 10 2.76 16.68 -17.64
CA PHE A 10 1.44 16.30 -17.17
C PHE A 10 1.31 14.79 -16.97
N ILE A 11 1.73 13.98 -17.96
CA ILE A 11 1.71 12.52 -17.87
C ILE A 11 2.58 12.05 -16.70
N SER A 12 3.78 12.61 -16.54
CA SER A 12 4.67 12.29 -15.42
C SER A 12 4.02 12.58 -14.07
N ALA A 13 3.37 13.75 -13.92
CA ALA A 13 2.66 14.12 -12.70
C ALA A 13 1.51 13.15 -12.37
N VAL A 14 0.74 12.74 -13.38
CA VAL A 14 -0.34 11.75 -13.22
C VAL A 14 0.22 10.39 -12.80
N VAL A 15 1.26 9.91 -13.48
CA VAL A 15 1.91 8.63 -13.16
C VAL A 15 2.49 8.62 -11.74
N LEU A 16 3.15 9.71 -11.33
CA LEU A 16 3.66 9.85 -9.97
C LEU A 16 2.53 9.85 -8.94
N THR A 17 1.44 10.59 -9.22
CA THR A 17 0.28 10.62 -8.33
C THR A 17 -0.31 9.23 -8.14
N VAL A 18 -0.55 8.49 -9.23
CA VAL A 18 -1.01 7.09 -9.16
C VAL A 18 -0.02 6.22 -8.40
N ARG A 19 1.29 6.36 -8.63
CA ARG A 19 2.31 5.54 -7.96
C ARG A 19 2.35 5.76 -6.45
N PHE A 20 2.14 6.98 -6.00
CA PHE A 20 2.18 7.35 -4.58
C PHE A 20 0.88 7.04 -3.85
N PHE A 21 -0.27 7.23 -4.50
CA PHE A 21 -1.59 7.12 -3.89
C PHE A 21 -2.32 5.81 -4.19
N CYS A 22 -1.87 4.99 -5.12
CA CYS A 22 -2.46 3.68 -5.37
C CYS A 22 -1.53 2.56 -4.90
N GLY A 23 -2.11 1.42 -4.57
CA GLY A 23 -1.37 0.22 -4.18
C GLY A 23 -2.21 -1.04 -4.32
N VAL A 24 -1.61 -2.16 -3.95
CA VAL A 24 -2.28 -3.45 -3.84
C VAL A 24 -2.07 -4.01 -2.45
N TYR A 25 -3.07 -4.68 -1.90
CA TYR A 25 -2.94 -5.42 -0.65
C TYR A 25 -3.31 -6.88 -0.82
N GLU A 26 -2.66 -7.76 -0.08
CA GLU A 26 -3.08 -9.15 0.09
C GLU A 26 -4.05 -9.22 1.26
N HIS A 27 -5.24 -9.79 1.03
CA HIS A 27 -6.19 -10.01 2.11
C HIS A 27 -5.58 -10.99 3.12
N ASP A 28 -5.79 -10.73 4.40
CA ASP A 28 -5.26 -11.56 5.49
C ASP A 28 -5.93 -12.94 5.59
N GLU A 29 -7.22 -13.02 5.29
CA GLU A 29 -8.01 -14.26 5.33
C GLU A 29 -8.06 -15.00 3.97
N PHE A 30 -8.15 -14.26 2.86
CA PHE A 30 -8.25 -14.82 1.50
C PHE A 30 -6.94 -14.61 0.74
N ALA A 31 -6.52 -15.59 -0.06
CA ALA A 31 -5.30 -15.49 -0.89
C ALA A 31 -5.46 -14.57 -2.12
N GLU A 32 -6.22 -13.48 -1.96
CA GLU A 32 -6.58 -12.53 -3.01
C GLU A 32 -5.75 -11.25 -2.89
N THR A 33 -5.40 -10.68 -4.05
CA THR A 33 -4.73 -9.38 -4.14
C THR A 33 -5.71 -8.33 -4.64
N ASN A 34 -5.92 -7.30 -3.84
CA ASN A 34 -6.90 -6.25 -4.08
C ASN A 34 -6.23 -4.91 -4.34
N PHE A 35 -6.70 -4.19 -5.36
CA PHE A 35 -6.26 -2.82 -5.64
C PHE A 35 -6.99 -1.83 -4.73
N PHE A 36 -6.28 -0.81 -4.24
CA PHE A 36 -6.88 0.23 -3.40
C PHE A 36 -6.21 1.60 -3.57
N ILE A 37 -6.94 2.64 -3.15
CA ILE A 37 -6.44 4.01 -3.04
C ILE A 37 -6.02 4.24 -1.59
N LYS A 38 -4.76 4.61 -1.40
CA LYS A 38 -4.16 4.94 -0.12
C LYS A 38 -4.64 6.30 0.36
N HIS A 39 -4.90 6.43 1.66
CA HIS A 39 -5.31 7.70 2.26
C HIS A 39 -4.17 8.75 2.31
N ARG A 40 -2.90 8.34 2.19
CA ARG A 40 -1.72 9.22 2.14
C ARG A 40 -0.65 8.71 1.16
N PRO A 41 0.25 9.58 0.65
CA PRO A 41 1.26 9.15 -0.30
C PRO A 41 2.35 8.30 0.35
N THR A 42 2.73 7.20 -0.31
CA THR A 42 3.91 6.39 0.05
C THR A 42 4.49 5.69 -1.16
N TRP A 43 5.81 5.46 -1.15
CA TRP A 43 6.51 4.70 -2.19
C TRP A 43 6.16 3.20 -2.15
N LYS A 44 5.62 2.69 -1.05
CA LYS A 44 5.22 1.29 -0.93
C LYS A 44 4.06 0.98 -1.89
N TRP A 45 4.17 -0.10 -2.65
CA TRP A 45 3.12 -0.53 -3.60
C TRP A 45 2.29 -1.69 -3.06
N LYS A 46 2.96 -2.73 -2.54
CA LYS A 46 2.33 -3.93 -2.00
C LYS A 46 2.26 -3.87 -0.47
N PHE A 47 1.09 -4.20 0.09
CA PHE A 47 0.81 -4.27 1.52
C PHE A 47 0.35 -5.69 1.86
N TYR A 48 0.89 -6.27 2.93
CA TYR A 48 0.50 -7.59 3.40
C TYR A 48 0.67 -7.65 4.90
N SER A 49 -0.03 -8.57 5.57
CA SER A 49 0.11 -8.78 7.01
C SER A 49 1.06 -9.95 7.28
N PRO A 50 2.26 -9.73 7.85
CA PRO A 50 3.10 -10.82 8.33
C PRO A 50 2.44 -11.66 9.44
N ILE A 51 1.52 -11.08 10.20
CA ILE A 51 0.73 -11.79 11.23
C ILE A 51 -0.36 -12.65 10.58
N GLY A 52 -1.03 -12.13 9.55
CA GLY A 52 -2.20 -12.76 8.95
C GLY A 52 -3.27 -13.05 10.00
N MET A 53 -3.84 -14.26 9.96
CA MET A 53 -4.82 -14.75 10.93
C MET A 53 -4.21 -15.33 12.22
N SER A 54 -2.93 -15.05 12.51
CA SER A 54 -2.24 -15.59 13.68
C SER A 54 -2.49 -14.77 14.95
N ASP A 55 -2.61 -15.42 16.10
CA ASP A 55 -2.62 -14.77 17.43
C ASP A 55 -1.26 -14.20 17.87
N LYS A 56 -0.28 -14.12 16.96
CA LYS A 56 1.04 -13.54 17.24
C LYS A 56 0.87 -12.04 17.53
N LYS A 57 1.45 -11.61 18.64
CA LYS A 57 1.59 -10.17 18.91
C LYS A 57 2.67 -9.57 18.03
N ILE A 58 2.49 -8.31 17.64
CA ILE A 58 3.41 -7.58 16.76
C ILE A 58 4.84 -7.53 17.34
N GLU A 59 5.00 -7.51 18.67
CA GLU A 59 6.31 -7.43 19.32
C GLU A 59 7.16 -8.71 19.12
N LYS A 60 6.53 -9.82 18.71
CA LYS A 60 7.22 -11.09 18.41
C LYS A 60 7.77 -11.15 16.99
N LEU A 61 7.42 -10.20 16.12
CA LEU A 61 7.92 -10.12 14.76
C LEU A 61 9.31 -9.48 14.72
N SER A 62 10.08 -9.76 13.66
CA SER A 62 11.30 -9.02 13.36
C SER A 62 10.99 -7.53 13.13
N LYS A 63 11.98 -6.64 13.26
CA LYS A 63 11.76 -5.19 13.06
C LYS A 63 11.20 -4.85 11.66
N GLU A 64 11.58 -5.62 10.66
CA GLU A 64 11.10 -5.48 9.28
C GLU A 64 9.63 -5.86 9.17
N GLU A 65 9.27 -7.04 9.68
CA GLU A 65 7.88 -7.51 9.73
C GLU A 65 6.99 -6.61 10.60
N GLN A 66 7.50 -6.06 11.70
CA GLN A 66 6.77 -5.06 12.49
C GLN A 66 6.45 -3.82 11.66
N THR A 67 7.38 -3.39 10.81
CA THR A 67 7.20 -2.24 9.94
C THR A 67 6.16 -2.56 8.85
N GLU A 68 6.24 -3.74 8.26
CA GLU A 68 5.26 -4.24 7.29
C GLU A 68 3.85 -4.34 7.88
N GLN A 69 3.73 -4.91 9.08
CA GLN A 69 2.46 -4.99 9.79
C GLN A 69 1.90 -3.61 10.13
N LYS A 70 2.75 -2.64 10.53
CA LYS A 70 2.31 -1.26 10.76
C LYS A 70 1.76 -0.62 9.49
N TYR A 71 2.43 -0.80 8.36
CA TYR A 71 1.93 -0.33 7.06
C TYR A 71 0.60 -1.00 6.69
N PHE A 72 0.47 -2.31 6.89
CA PHE A 72 -0.76 -3.01 6.60
C PHE A 72 -1.92 -2.54 7.49
N ASN A 73 -1.68 -2.40 8.79
CA ASN A 73 -2.67 -1.88 9.73
C ASN A 73 -3.17 -0.51 9.27
N GLU A 74 -2.24 0.41 9.04
CA GLU A 74 -2.57 1.80 8.75
C GLU A 74 -3.27 2.00 7.39
N PHE A 75 -2.79 1.32 6.34
CA PHE A 75 -3.28 1.55 4.97
C PHE A 75 -4.42 0.62 4.56
N VAL A 76 -4.59 -0.52 5.22
CA VAL A 76 -5.54 -1.56 4.81
C VAL A 76 -6.56 -1.85 5.91
N ARG A 77 -6.10 -2.35 7.06
CA ARG A 77 -6.99 -2.85 8.12
C ARG A 77 -7.79 -1.73 8.79
N ASP A 78 -7.11 -0.65 9.20
CA ASP A 78 -7.73 0.48 9.89
C ASP A 78 -8.62 1.31 8.93
N GLN A 79 -8.45 1.14 7.62
CA GLN A 79 -9.35 1.66 6.58
C GLN A 79 -10.56 0.74 6.32
N GLY A 80 -10.62 -0.42 6.97
CA GLY A 80 -11.70 -1.40 6.83
C GLY A 80 -11.69 -2.18 5.52
N LEU A 81 -10.54 -2.25 4.83
CA LEU A 81 -10.41 -2.94 3.54
C LEU A 81 -10.23 -4.45 3.68
N SER A 82 -9.51 -4.90 4.72
CA SER A 82 -9.31 -6.31 5.07
C SER A 82 -9.87 -6.48 6.48
N ARG A 83 -10.95 -7.25 6.63
CA ARG A 83 -11.65 -7.51 7.89
C ARG A 83 -11.63 -8.98 8.22
#